data_AF-A0AAD3D764-F1
#
_entry.id   AF-A0AAD3D764-F1
#
_cell.length_a   1.000
_cell.length_b   1.000
_cell.length_c   1.000
_cell.angle_alpha   90.00
_cell.angle_beta   90.00
_cell.angle_gamma   90.00
#
_symmetry.space_group_name_H-M   'P 1'
#
loop_
_entity.id
_entity.type
_entity.pdbx_description
1 polymer ?
#
loop_
_entity_poly.entity_id
_entity_poly.type
_entity_poly.pdbx_seq_one_letter_code
_entity_poly.pdbx_strand_id
1 'polypeptide(L)'
;MPASQRSESKDYYNQGSTEATEVTAVALKKLAQRRNLTKHSERLVIVLVGLPGRGKSFIARKLQSFLTWRGNECKIFNVGKYRRVVQEQFGASGDADFFDTNNEHANLIRQKSAEVAMEAMLEWLDFEEKDEEELNAEKAILQIASKASFITSRIAIFDATNSTVERRRWVLEEATSPIKRLGKKTGCVFVESICDDDELLEENFRFKVKNSPDFADMTEEEAIADLRSRVEKYEAAYETIEDDTQSYIKIFNLSSKLLVNHIYGRMAKTMVPCLMSWNIGSRPIYLVRAGETQGSYSDEDTRLSSHGLRGDTLGPRGIAFRNALEDFIRKEGEEFNQKSVDAMKSAMGTRSILGTSVYGLAPIDFSEHLDEKDVELPFHMHIMSSTMPRAVETVSWETLPFVIDELPNLNPLDKGDYSGMELDEIKEINPAFYAMLEKDPFLTRFPGGECYADLINRLETCIIDMEQQVNMACLVSHVSVLQVLMAYFRRSPIKECTSIEVPMHTVIKYSPSTGGGWTESIHELHVEGHSLNERYSRSDSALSNDSALSWHGRESIFPVRK
;
A
#
# COMPACT_ATOMS: atom_id res chain seq x y z
N MET A 1 -45.81 60.11 -2.70
CA MET A 1 -45.24 59.23 -3.73
C MET A 1 -44.84 57.93 -3.06
N PRO A 2 -45.39 56.76 -3.44
CA PRO A 2 -45.02 55.51 -2.80
C PRO A 2 -43.71 54.98 -3.38
N ALA A 3 -42.86 54.47 -2.49
CA ALA A 3 -41.57 53.87 -2.80
C ALA A 3 -41.74 52.59 -3.62
N SER A 4 -40.91 52.44 -4.64
CA SER A 4 -40.81 51.26 -5.50
C SER A 4 -40.47 50.01 -4.69
N GLN A 5 -41.37 49.04 -4.65
CA GLN A 5 -41.06 47.67 -4.25
C GLN A 5 -40.15 47.03 -5.31
N ARG A 6 -38.87 46.85 -4.98
CA ARG A 6 -38.02 45.89 -5.70
C ARG A 6 -38.48 44.49 -5.29
N SER A 7 -38.95 43.69 -6.24
CA SER A 7 -39.21 42.28 -6.04
C SER A 7 -37.88 41.56 -5.83
N GLU A 8 -37.62 41.08 -4.62
CA GLU A 8 -36.56 40.11 -4.38
C GLU A 8 -36.89 38.84 -5.17
N SER A 9 -36.08 38.52 -6.17
CA SER A 9 -36.09 37.21 -6.81
C SER A 9 -35.72 36.17 -5.76
N LYS A 10 -36.69 35.36 -5.35
CA LYS A 10 -36.46 34.26 -4.40
C LYS A 10 -35.45 33.29 -5.01
N ASP A 11 -34.30 33.19 -4.37
CA ASP A 11 -33.15 32.42 -4.81
C ASP A 11 -33.39 30.92 -4.54
N TYR A 12 -33.74 30.18 -5.60
CA TYR A 12 -34.16 28.77 -5.55
C TYR A 12 -33.12 27.85 -4.87
N TYR A 13 -31.84 28.17 -4.98
CA TYR A 13 -30.75 27.38 -4.42
C TYR A 13 -30.61 27.48 -2.89
N ASN A 14 -31.11 28.57 -2.29
CA ASN A 14 -30.92 28.84 -0.86
C ASN A 14 -32.12 28.43 0.01
N GLN A 15 -33.22 27.95 -0.59
CA GLN A 15 -34.30 27.28 0.14
C GLN A 15 -33.98 25.80 0.31
N GLY A 16 -32.90 25.49 1.04
CA GLY A 16 -32.68 24.14 1.54
C GLY A 16 -33.91 23.72 2.33
N SER A 17 -34.54 22.60 1.94
CA SER A 17 -35.73 22.05 2.58
C SER A 17 -35.48 21.88 4.09
N THR A 18 -35.96 22.83 4.89
CA THR A 18 -35.90 22.79 6.37
C THR A 18 -36.86 21.77 6.98
N GLU A 19 -37.69 21.13 6.16
CA GLU A 19 -38.46 19.96 6.56
C GLU A 19 -37.71 18.71 6.12
N ALA A 20 -37.35 17.85 7.07
CA ALA A 20 -36.86 16.51 6.77
C ALA A 20 -37.95 15.78 5.96
N THR A 21 -37.77 15.72 4.64
CA THR A 21 -38.66 15.00 3.72
C THR A 21 -38.99 13.63 4.29
N GLU A 22 -40.27 13.31 4.46
CA GLU A 22 -40.71 11.98 4.91
C GLU A 22 -39.99 10.91 4.08
N VAL A 23 -39.34 9.97 4.76
CA VAL A 23 -38.53 8.93 4.11
C VAL A 23 -39.48 8.00 3.37
N THR A 24 -39.62 8.21 2.06
CA THR A 24 -40.50 7.39 1.21
C THR A 24 -40.12 5.91 1.25
N ALA A 25 -41.08 5.00 1.02
CA ALA A 25 -40.80 3.57 0.94
C ALA A 25 -39.73 3.21 -0.11
N VAL A 26 -39.67 3.99 -1.20
CA VAL A 26 -38.62 3.86 -2.23
C VAL A 26 -37.24 4.25 -1.67
N ALA A 27 -37.16 5.36 -0.91
CA ALA A 27 -35.94 5.76 -0.23
C ALA A 27 -35.50 4.71 0.80
N LEU A 28 -36.43 4.16 1.60
CA LEU A 28 -36.13 3.07 2.55
C LEU A 28 -35.60 1.81 1.85
N LYS A 29 -36.18 1.42 0.70
CA LYS A 29 -35.72 0.27 -0.08
C LYS A 29 -34.31 0.47 -0.66
N LYS A 30 -34.02 1.66 -1.21
CA LYS A 30 -32.68 2.03 -1.69
C LYS A 30 -31.65 2.11 -0.55
N LEU A 31 -32.05 2.66 0.61
CA LEU A 31 -31.20 2.71 1.80
C LEU A 31 -30.96 1.32 2.39
N ALA A 32 -31.91 0.39 2.31
CA ALA A 32 -31.73 -1.00 2.73
C ALA A 32 -30.70 -1.73 1.86
N GLN A 33 -30.76 -1.54 0.53
CA GLN A 33 -29.74 -2.08 -0.39
C GLN A 33 -28.36 -1.49 -0.08
N ARG A 34 -28.27 -0.17 0.11
CA ARG A 34 -27.02 0.48 0.53
C ARG A 34 -26.52 -0.06 1.87
N ARG A 35 -27.39 -0.28 2.87
CA ARG A 35 -27.04 -0.85 4.19
C ARG A 35 -26.45 -2.25 4.08
N ASN A 36 -26.96 -3.09 3.17
CA ASN A 36 -26.38 -4.42 2.95
C ASN A 36 -24.99 -4.33 2.30
N LEU A 37 -24.80 -3.40 1.37
CA LEU A 37 -23.52 -3.16 0.67
C LEU A 37 -22.52 -2.30 1.47
N THR A 38 -22.93 -1.73 2.61
CA THR A 38 -22.06 -1.02 3.57
C THR A 38 -21.64 -1.89 4.75
N LYS A 39 -22.24 -3.07 4.94
CA LYS A 39 -21.93 -3.95 6.08
C LYS A 39 -20.52 -4.50 5.95
N HIS A 40 -19.87 -4.66 7.11
CA HIS A 40 -18.65 -5.43 7.20
C HIS A 40 -18.98 -6.88 6.91
N SER A 41 -18.49 -7.40 5.79
CA SER A 41 -18.40 -8.83 5.60
C SER A 41 -17.05 -9.25 6.14
N GLU A 42 -17.03 -10.15 7.13
CA GLU A 42 -15.78 -10.74 7.66
C GLU A 42 -15.02 -11.50 6.56
N ARG A 43 -15.74 -11.91 5.51
CA ARG A 43 -15.23 -12.65 4.36
C ARG A 43 -15.58 -11.91 3.07
N LEU A 44 -14.58 -11.64 2.25
CA LEU A 44 -14.74 -10.93 0.97
C LEU A 44 -14.03 -11.70 -0.14
N VAL A 45 -14.67 -11.80 -1.29
CA VAL A 45 -14.08 -12.29 -2.53
C VAL A 45 -13.97 -11.12 -3.51
N ILE A 46 -12.76 -10.85 -3.96
CA ILE A 46 -12.45 -9.91 -5.03
C ILE A 46 -12.22 -10.73 -6.30
N VAL A 47 -13.06 -10.57 -7.31
CA VAL A 47 -13.00 -11.31 -8.56
C VAL A 47 -12.38 -10.44 -9.63
N LEU A 48 -11.21 -10.82 -10.15
CA LEU A 48 -10.58 -10.06 -11.23
C LEU A 48 -11.22 -10.40 -12.57
N VAL A 49 -11.42 -9.38 -13.40
CA VAL A 49 -12.01 -9.49 -14.73
C VAL A 49 -11.12 -8.76 -15.74
N GLY A 50 -10.99 -9.30 -16.95
CA GLY A 50 -10.31 -8.63 -18.06
C GLY A 50 -9.39 -9.56 -18.85
N LEU A 51 -8.96 -9.06 -20.00
CA LEU A 51 -8.17 -9.82 -20.97
C LEU A 51 -6.73 -10.14 -20.50
N PRO A 52 -6.08 -11.18 -21.02
CA PRO A 52 -4.68 -11.49 -20.70
C PRO A 52 -3.74 -10.30 -20.94
N GLY A 53 -2.82 -10.00 -20.03
CA GLY A 53 -1.87 -8.88 -20.21
C GLY A 53 -2.42 -7.49 -19.85
N ARG A 54 -3.65 -7.37 -19.33
CA ARG A 54 -4.24 -6.08 -18.93
C ARG A 54 -3.98 -5.74 -17.46
N GLY A 55 -2.80 -6.02 -16.91
CA GLY A 55 -2.45 -5.62 -15.54
C GLY A 55 -3.16 -6.34 -14.36
N LYS A 56 -4.06 -7.31 -14.58
CA LYS A 56 -4.78 -8.02 -13.49
C LYS A 56 -3.87 -8.54 -12.37
N SER A 57 -2.81 -9.26 -12.71
CA SER A 57 -1.88 -9.82 -11.71
C SER A 57 -1.01 -8.76 -11.02
N PHE A 58 -0.87 -7.56 -11.60
CA PHE A 58 -0.27 -6.42 -10.92
C PHE A 58 -1.24 -5.88 -9.85
N ILE A 59 -2.49 -5.60 -10.25
CA ILE A 59 -3.57 -5.16 -9.35
C ILE A 59 -3.77 -6.17 -8.20
N ALA A 60 -3.80 -7.47 -8.51
CA ALA A 60 -3.95 -8.55 -7.53
C ALA A 60 -2.89 -8.47 -6.41
N ARG A 61 -1.62 -8.31 -6.80
CA ARG A 61 -0.49 -8.29 -5.87
C ARG A 61 -0.44 -7.02 -5.06
N LYS A 62 -0.68 -5.85 -5.68
CA LYS A 62 -0.78 -4.57 -4.97
C LYS A 62 -1.94 -4.58 -3.97
N LEU A 63 -3.13 -5.07 -4.36
CA LEU A 63 -4.27 -5.25 -3.46
C LEU A 63 -3.94 -6.17 -2.30
N GLN A 64 -3.34 -7.33 -2.57
CA GLN A 64 -2.95 -8.26 -1.51
C GLN A 64 -1.99 -7.59 -0.52
N SER A 65 -0.92 -6.94 -1.01
CA SER A 65 0.05 -6.26 -0.15
C SER A 65 -0.60 -5.17 0.70
N PHE A 66 -1.42 -4.30 0.09
CA PHE A 66 -2.06 -3.20 0.79
C PHE A 66 -3.09 -3.68 1.82
N LEU A 67 -3.95 -4.64 1.46
CA LEU A 67 -4.97 -5.18 2.37
C LEU A 67 -4.35 -5.97 3.52
N THR A 68 -3.26 -6.71 3.26
CA THR A 68 -2.50 -7.41 4.30
C THR A 68 -1.80 -6.43 5.24
N TRP A 69 -1.16 -5.38 4.71
CA TRP A 69 -0.56 -4.32 5.51
C TRP A 69 -1.61 -3.63 6.41
N ARG A 70 -2.82 -3.44 5.88
CA ARG A 70 -3.97 -2.93 6.63
C ARG A 70 -4.48 -3.85 7.75
N GLY A 71 -3.92 -5.06 7.89
CA GLY A 71 -4.26 -6.03 8.94
C GLY A 71 -5.16 -7.18 8.50
N ASN A 72 -5.60 -7.22 7.24
CA ASN A 72 -6.46 -8.30 6.76
C ASN A 72 -5.64 -9.54 6.40
N GLU A 73 -6.26 -10.70 6.44
CA GLU A 73 -5.67 -11.90 5.85
C GLU A 73 -6.06 -11.93 4.38
N CYS A 74 -5.10 -11.77 3.48
CA CYS A 74 -5.37 -11.72 2.04
C CYS A 74 -4.58 -12.77 1.25
N LYS A 75 -5.26 -13.51 0.37
CA LYS A 75 -4.65 -14.56 -0.46
C LYS A 75 -5.16 -14.54 -1.89
N ILE A 76 -4.24 -14.68 -2.85
CA ILE A 76 -4.55 -14.77 -4.28
C ILE A 76 -4.72 -16.23 -4.71
N PHE A 77 -5.83 -16.51 -5.38
CA PHE A 77 -6.16 -17.78 -6.02
C PHE A 77 -6.08 -17.59 -7.54
N ASN A 78 -4.88 -17.82 -8.09
CA ASN A 78 -4.62 -17.66 -9.51
C ASN A 78 -5.05 -18.92 -10.28
N VAL A 79 -6.14 -18.84 -11.04
CA VAL A 79 -6.70 -19.99 -11.78
C VAL A 79 -5.70 -20.54 -12.80
N GLY A 80 -4.80 -19.72 -13.33
CA GLY A 80 -3.71 -20.18 -14.21
C GLY A 80 -2.78 -21.20 -13.53
N LYS A 81 -2.54 -21.11 -12.22
CA LYS A 81 -1.77 -22.11 -11.45
C LYS A 81 -2.50 -23.44 -11.38
N TYR A 82 -3.78 -23.42 -11.05
CA TYR A 82 -4.62 -24.62 -11.00
C TYR A 82 -4.77 -25.24 -12.39
N ARG A 83 -4.93 -24.40 -13.42
CA ARG A 83 -5.03 -24.82 -14.81
C ARG A 83 -3.84 -25.65 -15.26
N ARG A 84 -2.61 -25.24 -14.94
CA ARG A 84 -1.41 -26.01 -15.30
C ARG A 84 -1.42 -27.43 -14.70
N VAL A 85 -1.82 -27.55 -13.44
CA VAL A 85 -1.94 -28.86 -12.76
C VAL A 85 -3.02 -29.72 -13.41
N VAL A 86 -4.20 -29.14 -13.69
CA VAL A 86 -5.30 -29.88 -14.31
C VAL A 86 -4.95 -30.24 -15.77
N GLN A 87 -4.36 -29.33 -16.55
CA GLN A 87 -3.91 -29.61 -17.92
C GLN A 87 -2.95 -30.80 -17.99
N GLU A 88 -1.99 -30.89 -17.07
CA GLU A 88 -1.06 -32.02 -16.98
C GLU A 88 -1.78 -33.34 -16.68
N GLN A 89 -2.75 -33.34 -15.76
CA GLN A 89 -3.55 -34.52 -15.43
C GLN A 89 -4.38 -35.04 -16.61
N PHE A 90 -4.86 -34.14 -17.46
CA PHE A 90 -5.68 -34.47 -18.64
C PHE A 90 -4.86 -34.56 -19.95
N GLY A 91 -3.54 -34.37 -19.90
CA GLY A 91 -2.66 -34.45 -21.07
C GLY A 91 -2.97 -33.42 -22.18
N ALA A 92 -3.45 -32.22 -21.82
CA ALA A 92 -3.83 -31.19 -22.78
C ALA A 92 -2.67 -30.26 -23.14
N SER A 93 -2.61 -29.78 -24.40
CA SER A 93 -1.63 -28.77 -24.82
C SER A 93 -1.89 -27.42 -24.16
N GLY A 94 -0.82 -26.63 -24.01
CA GLY A 94 -0.85 -25.30 -23.40
C GLY A 94 -0.81 -24.14 -24.40
N ASP A 95 -0.98 -24.43 -25.69
CA ASP A 95 -0.93 -23.48 -26.81
C ASP A 95 -2.13 -22.53 -26.86
N ALA A 96 -2.13 -21.59 -27.81
CA ALA A 96 -3.26 -20.69 -28.02
C ALA A 96 -4.59 -21.41 -28.34
N ASP A 97 -4.58 -22.59 -28.97
CA ASP A 97 -5.80 -23.35 -29.33
C ASP A 97 -6.53 -23.90 -28.12
N PHE A 98 -5.82 -24.15 -27.03
CA PHE A 98 -6.43 -24.42 -25.72
C PHE A 98 -7.32 -23.27 -25.21
N PHE A 99 -7.09 -22.03 -25.64
CA PHE A 99 -7.85 -20.87 -25.16
C PHE A 99 -9.04 -20.49 -26.03
N ASP A 100 -9.23 -21.15 -27.17
CA ASP A 100 -10.38 -20.96 -28.05
C ASP A 100 -11.69 -21.34 -27.32
N THR A 101 -12.70 -20.48 -27.41
CA THR A 101 -14.04 -20.75 -26.85
C THR A 101 -14.81 -21.82 -27.59
N ASN A 102 -14.44 -22.15 -28.83
CA ASN A 102 -15.05 -23.24 -29.59
C ASN A 102 -14.45 -24.61 -29.23
N ASN A 103 -13.36 -24.65 -28.46
CA ASN A 103 -12.74 -25.88 -28.01
C ASN A 103 -13.45 -26.41 -26.75
N GLU A 104 -14.48 -27.24 -26.92
CA GLU A 104 -15.28 -27.80 -25.83
C GLU A 104 -14.43 -28.54 -24.79
N HIS A 105 -13.44 -29.33 -25.24
CA HIS A 105 -12.56 -30.08 -24.35
C HIS A 105 -11.70 -29.12 -23.49
N ALA A 106 -11.12 -28.09 -24.10
CA ALA A 106 -10.33 -27.11 -23.36
C ALA A 106 -11.21 -26.22 -22.45
N ASN A 107 -12.44 -25.89 -22.85
CA ASN A 107 -13.42 -25.23 -22.01
C ASN A 107 -13.72 -26.04 -20.74
N LEU A 108 -13.93 -27.35 -20.88
CA LEU A 108 -14.17 -28.24 -19.76
C LEU A 108 -12.99 -28.23 -18.78
N ILE A 109 -11.76 -28.31 -19.28
CA ILE A 109 -10.55 -28.25 -18.46
C ILE A 109 -10.44 -26.88 -17.76
N ARG A 110 -10.68 -25.77 -18.48
CA ARG A 110 -10.65 -24.42 -17.89
C ARG A 110 -11.73 -24.22 -16.84
N GLN A 111 -12.92 -24.77 -17.05
CA GLN A 111 -14.00 -24.76 -16.08
C GLN A 111 -13.62 -25.58 -14.85
N LYS A 112 -13.08 -26.79 -15.03
CA LYS A 112 -12.64 -27.63 -13.92
C LYS A 112 -11.53 -26.99 -13.11
N SER A 113 -10.61 -26.29 -13.78
CA SER A 113 -9.54 -25.52 -13.14
C SER A 113 -10.08 -24.39 -12.25
N ALA A 114 -11.15 -23.72 -12.70
CA ALA A 114 -11.82 -22.67 -11.93
C ALA A 114 -12.57 -23.26 -10.72
N GLU A 115 -13.21 -24.42 -10.87
CA GLU A 115 -13.88 -25.14 -9.77
C GLU A 115 -12.89 -25.50 -8.66
N VAL A 116 -11.77 -26.14 -9.00
CA VAL A 116 -10.75 -26.55 -8.01
C VAL A 116 -10.16 -25.31 -7.29
N ALA A 117 -9.95 -24.21 -8.03
CA ALA A 117 -9.50 -22.95 -7.43
C ALA A 117 -10.56 -22.34 -6.50
N MET A 118 -11.84 -22.41 -6.86
CA MET A 118 -12.97 -21.92 -6.06
C MET A 118 -13.12 -22.74 -4.77
N GLU A 119 -13.06 -24.07 -4.85
CA GLU A 119 -13.13 -24.96 -3.68
C GLU A 119 -12.00 -24.64 -2.68
N ALA A 120 -10.75 -24.59 -3.15
CA ALA A 120 -9.61 -24.24 -2.32
C ALA A 120 -9.73 -22.82 -1.70
N MET A 121 -10.35 -21.89 -2.43
CA MET A 121 -10.62 -20.53 -1.94
C MET A 121 -11.66 -20.52 -0.82
N LEU A 122 -12.77 -21.22 -1.00
CA LEU A 122 -13.84 -21.30 -0.01
C LEU A 122 -13.36 -22.01 1.26
N GLU A 123 -12.59 -23.10 1.12
CA GLU A 123 -11.96 -23.79 2.25
C GLU A 123 -11.05 -22.85 3.06
N TRP A 124 -10.21 -22.06 2.37
CA TRP A 124 -9.33 -21.10 3.05
C TRP A 124 -10.10 -19.95 3.71
N LEU A 125 -11.17 -19.45 3.08
CA LEU A 125 -12.05 -18.44 3.69
C LEU A 125 -12.77 -18.98 4.94
N ASP A 126 -13.01 -20.28 5.00
CA ASP A 126 -13.76 -20.94 6.06
C ASP A 126 -12.92 -21.50 7.18
N PHE A 127 -11.61 -21.63 6.97
CA PHE A 127 -10.67 -22.04 7.99
C PHE A 127 -10.80 -21.12 9.20
N GLU A 128 -10.86 -21.68 10.40
CA GLU A 128 -10.89 -20.92 11.66
C GLU A 128 -9.73 -21.49 12.48
N GLU A 129 -8.78 -20.65 12.88
CA GLU A 129 -7.73 -21.08 13.78
C GLU A 129 -8.39 -21.50 15.10
N LYS A 130 -8.18 -22.74 15.52
CA LYS A 130 -8.59 -23.18 16.85
C LYS A 130 -7.58 -22.60 17.83
N ASP A 131 -7.95 -21.50 18.47
CA ASP A 131 -7.23 -21.03 19.65
C ASP A 131 -7.31 -22.13 20.72
N GLU A 132 -6.21 -22.84 20.99
CA GLU A 132 -6.12 -23.91 22.00
C GLU A 132 -6.07 -23.39 23.45
N GLU A 133 -6.16 -22.08 23.68
CA GLU A 133 -6.15 -21.52 25.04
C GLU A 133 -7.57 -21.37 25.61
N GLU A 134 -7.85 -22.06 26.73
CA GLU A 134 -9.00 -21.84 27.60
C GLU A 134 -9.11 -20.35 27.98
N LEU A 135 -10.01 -19.65 27.30
CA LEU A 135 -10.15 -18.20 27.42
C LEU A 135 -10.96 -17.86 28.67
N ASN A 136 -10.30 -17.49 29.76
CA ASN A 136 -10.97 -16.90 30.94
C ASN A 136 -11.77 -15.64 30.54
N ALA A 137 -12.97 -15.47 31.09
CA ALA A 137 -13.93 -14.43 30.70
C ALA A 137 -13.37 -12.99 30.72
N GLU A 138 -12.45 -12.69 31.63
CA GLU A 138 -11.80 -11.37 31.74
C GLU A 138 -10.80 -11.11 30.60
N LYS A 139 -10.02 -12.14 30.20
CA LYS A 139 -9.17 -12.11 29.00
C LYS A 139 -10.03 -12.05 27.74
N ALA A 140 -11.16 -12.75 27.69
CA ALA A 140 -12.09 -12.69 26.58
C ALA A 140 -12.62 -11.26 26.36
N ILE A 141 -13.03 -10.56 27.42
CA ILE A 141 -13.54 -9.19 27.32
C ILE A 141 -12.45 -8.21 26.86
N LEU A 142 -11.23 -8.29 27.41
CA LEU A 142 -10.09 -7.48 26.98
C LEU A 142 -9.68 -7.77 25.53
N GLN A 143 -9.68 -9.04 25.14
CA GLN A 143 -9.34 -9.48 23.79
C GLN A 143 -10.47 -9.16 22.79
N ILE A 144 -11.74 -9.15 23.21
CA ILE A 144 -12.88 -8.70 22.40
C ILE A 144 -12.83 -7.18 22.24
N ALA A 145 -12.50 -6.42 23.29
CA ALA A 145 -12.36 -4.97 23.21
C ALA A 145 -11.16 -4.55 22.33
N SER A 146 -10.04 -5.28 22.39
CA SER A 146 -8.89 -5.03 21.52
C SER A 146 -9.07 -5.57 20.09
N LYS A 147 -9.66 -6.76 19.90
CA LYS A 147 -10.04 -7.31 18.57
C LYS A 147 -11.15 -6.49 17.91
N ALA A 148 -12.05 -5.87 18.67
CA ALA A 148 -13.09 -4.99 18.11
C ALA A 148 -12.50 -3.78 17.36
N SER A 149 -11.28 -3.34 17.75
CA SER A 149 -10.54 -2.29 17.05
C SER A 149 -9.74 -2.79 15.85
N PHE A 150 -9.38 -4.09 15.83
CA PHE A 150 -8.57 -4.71 14.76
C PHE A 150 -9.22 -6.01 14.28
N ILE A 151 -10.42 -5.90 13.67
CA ILE A 151 -11.10 -7.04 13.09
C ILE A 151 -10.33 -7.47 11.84
N THR A 152 -9.65 -8.61 11.89
CA THR A 152 -9.00 -9.20 10.73
C THR A 152 -10.08 -9.82 9.82
N SER A 153 -10.28 -9.23 8.64
CA SER A 153 -11.15 -9.84 7.63
C SER A 153 -10.33 -10.77 6.75
N ARG A 154 -10.96 -11.84 6.24
CA ARG A 154 -10.36 -12.69 5.21
C ARG A 154 -10.82 -12.26 3.84
N ILE A 155 -9.85 -11.95 2.99
CA ILE A 155 -10.09 -11.44 1.65
C ILE A 155 -9.42 -12.36 0.64
N ALA A 156 -10.21 -13.06 -0.15
CA ALA A 156 -9.71 -13.86 -1.25
C ALA A 156 -9.72 -13.06 -2.55
N ILE A 157 -8.65 -13.14 -3.34
CA ILE A 157 -8.58 -12.55 -4.68
C ILE A 157 -8.60 -13.68 -5.70
N PHE A 158 -9.70 -13.81 -6.44
CA PHE A 158 -9.88 -14.81 -7.49
C PHE A 158 -9.35 -14.26 -8.82
N ASP A 159 -8.09 -14.62 -9.14
CA ASP A 159 -7.35 -14.10 -10.31
C ASP A 159 -7.53 -15.02 -11.53
N ALA A 160 -8.41 -14.60 -12.44
CA ALA A 160 -8.66 -15.21 -13.75
C ALA A 160 -9.10 -14.15 -14.76
N THR A 161 -9.37 -14.54 -16.01
CA THR A 161 -9.93 -13.61 -17.01
C THR A 161 -11.39 -13.26 -16.73
N ASN A 162 -12.19 -14.25 -16.29
CA ASN A 162 -13.62 -14.09 -15.99
C ASN A 162 -14.37 -13.24 -17.05
N SER A 163 -14.01 -13.46 -18.32
CA SER A 163 -14.33 -12.58 -19.44
C SER A 163 -15.78 -12.69 -19.92
N THR A 164 -16.49 -13.79 -19.60
CA THR A 164 -17.88 -14.00 -20.01
C THR A 164 -18.85 -13.72 -18.86
N VAL A 165 -20.07 -13.30 -19.19
CA VAL A 165 -21.16 -13.07 -18.23
C VAL A 165 -21.50 -14.37 -17.49
N GLU A 166 -21.55 -15.49 -18.21
CA GLU A 166 -21.83 -16.81 -17.64
C GLU A 166 -20.81 -17.20 -16.57
N ARG A 167 -19.51 -17.03 -16.84
CA ARG A 167 -18.45 -17.33 -15.87
C ARG A 167 -18.59 -16.45 -14.62
N ARG A 168 -18.87 -15.15 -14.78
CA ARG A 168 -19.05 -14.23 -13.64
C ARG A 168 -20.27 -14.58 -12.80
N ARG A 169 -21.38 -14.96 -13.43
CA ARG A 169 -22.59 -15.44 -12.74
C ARG A 169 -22.27 -16.67 -11.89
N TRP A 170 -21.61 -17.66 -12.47
CA TRP A 170 -21.18 -18.86 -11.74
C TRP A 170 -20.28 -18.52 -10.55
N VAL A 171 -19.27 -17.66 -10.73
CA VAL A 171 -18.39 -17.22 -9.62
C VAL A 171 -19.18 -16.57 -8.50
N LEU A 172 -20.14 -15.69 -8.83
CA LEU A 172 -20.97 -15.01 -7.84
C LEU A 172 -21.86 -15.99 -7.06
N GLU A 173 -22.54 -16.90 -7.77
CA GLU A 173 -23.39 -17.94 -7.19
C GLU A 173 -22.61 -18.85 -6.25
N GLU A 174 -21.41 -19.28 -6.66
CA GLU A 174 -20.54 -20.12 -5.87
C GLU A 174 -20.01 -19.41 -4.61
N ALA A 175 -19.45 -18.21 -4.78
CA ALA A 175 -18.85 -17.43 -3.70
C ALA A 175 -19.87 -16.99 -2.63
N THR A 176 -21.14 -16.81 -3.03
CA THR A 176 -22.22 -16.32 -2.15
C THR A 176 -23.30 -17.36 -1.86
N SER A 177 -23.10 -18.61 -2.29
CA SER A 177 -24.07 -19.71 -2.16
C SER A 177 -24.53 -19.88 -0.71
N PRO A 178 -25.84 -19.79 -0.41
CA PRO A 178 -26.34 -20.02 0.94
C PRO A 178 -26.03 -21.41 1.51
N ILE A 179 -25.81 -22.39 0.62
CA ILE A 179 -25.49 -23.77 0.98
C ILE A 179 -23.99 -23.90 1.30
N LYS A 180 -23.13 -23.44 0.39
CA LYS A 180 -21.67 -23.52 0.57
C LYS A 180 -21.14 -22.53 1.63
N ARG A 181 -21.91 -21.50 1.94
CA ARG A 181 -21.57 -20.41 2.87
C ARG A 181 -22.47 -20.39 4.12
N LEU A 182 -22.96 -21.54 4.56
CA LEU A 182 -23.92 -21.62 5.67
C LEU A 182 -23.36 -20.95 6.93
N GLY A 183 -24.05 -19.92 7.43
CA GLY A 183 -23.64 -19.12 8.59
C GLY A 183 -22.48 -18.15 8.33
N LYS A 184 -21.85 -18.18 7.15
CA LYS A 184 -20.62 -17.44 6.82
C LYS A 184 -20.85 -16.51 5.63
N LYS A 185 -21.57 -15.40 5.85
CA LYS A 185 -21.85 -14.40 4.81
C LYS A 185 -20.55 -13.93 4.15
N THR A 186 -20.55 -13.94 2.82
CA THR A 186 -19.40 -13.54 2.01
C THR A 186 -19.82 -12.45 1.04
N GLY A 187 -19.08 -11.34 1.04
CA GLY A 187 -19.20 -10.30 0.03
C GLY A 187 -18.48 -10.71 -1.26
N CYS A 188 -18.97 -10.27 -2.40
CA CYS A 188 -18.32 -10.48 -3.69
C CYS A 188 -18.27 -9.15 -4.45
N VAL A 189 -17.08 -8.77 -4.92
CA VAL A 189 -16.86 -7.55 -5.70
C VAL A 189 -16.00 -7.88 -6.92
N PHE A 190 -16.40 -7.40 -8.09
CA PHE A 190 -15.62 -7.54 -9.31
C PHE A 190 -14.67 -6.35 -9.48
N VAL A 191 -13.43 -6.63 -9.91
CA VAL A 191 -12.46 -5.61 -10.32
C VAL A 191 -12.06 -5.91 -11.75
N GLU A 192 -12.59 -5.12 -12.68
CA GLU A 192 -12.34 -5.26 -14.11
C GLU A 192 -11.20 -4.34 -14.54
N SER A 193 -10.17 -4.91 -15.17
CA SER A 193 -9.04 -4.16 -15.72
C SER A 193 -9.13 -4.10 -17.24
N ILE A 194 -9.30 -2.89 -17.75
CA ILE A 194 -9.47 -2.56 -19.16
C ILE A 194 -8.25 -1.73 -19.58
N CYS A 195 -7.56 -2.18 -20.62
CA CYS A 195 -6.44 -1.46 -21.20
C CYS A 195 -6.57 -1.49 -22.72
N ASP A 196 -6.69 -0.31 -23.32
CA ASP A 196 -6.75 -0.06 -24.77
C ASP A 196 -5.52 0.72 -25.27
N ASP A 197 -4.59 1.04 -24.37
CA ASP A 197 -3.30 1.66 -24.68
C ASP A 197 -2.30 0.61 -25.23
N ASP A 198 -1.93 0.76 -26.50
CA ASP A 198 -1.07 -0.17 -27.23
C ASP A 198 0.35 -0.26 -26.65
N GLU A 199 0.91 0.86 -26.16
CA GLU A 199 2.25 0.89 -25.58
C GLU A 199 2.28 0.15 -24.25
N LEU A 200 1.29 0.42 -23.37
CA LEU A 200 1.13 -0.30 -22.12
C LEU A 200 0.89 -1.79 -22.34
N LEU A 201 0.11 -2.16 -23.36
CA LEU A 201 -0.16 -3.55 -23.68
C LEU A 201 1.11 -4.29 -24.11
N GLU A 202 1.94 -3.67 -24.95
CA GLU A 202 3.18 -4.26 -25.42
C GLU A 202 4.18 -4.47 -24.26
N GLU A 203 4.34 -3.48 -23.37
CA GLU A 203 5.17 -3.64 -22.17
C GLU A 203 4.64 -4.77 -21.26
N ASN A 204 3.32 -4.81 -21.04
CA ASN A 204 2.68 -5.85 -20.25
C ASN A 204 2.84 -7.25 -20.89
N PHE A 205 2.82 -7.36 -22.22
CA PHE A 205 3.05 -8.61 -22.93
C PHE A 205 4.48 -9.10 -22.75
N ARG A 206 5.47 -8.23 -22.98
CA ARG A 206 6.89 -8.56 -22.74
C ARG A 206 7.12 -9.00 -21.30
N PHE A 207 6.57 -8.26 -20.35
CA PHE A 207 6.65 -8.62 -18.94
C PHE A 207 6.05 -10.01 -18.68
N LYS A 208 4.87 -10.28 -19.24
CA LYS A 208 4.18 -11.54 -19.04
C LYS A 208 4.94 -12.72 -19.67
N VAL A 209 5.43 -12.56 -20.89
CA VAL A 209 6.21 -13.57 -21.60
C VAL A 209 7.46 -13.94 -20.80
N LYS A 210 8.22 -12.95 -20.32
CA LYS A 210 9.45 -13.17 -19.56
C LYS A 210 9.24 -13.85 -18.20
N ASN A 211 8.09 -13.64 -17.56
CA ASN A 211 7.85 -14.07 -16.18
C ASN A 211 6.84 -15.23 -16.05
N SER A 212 6.20 -15.65 -17.13
CA SER A 212 5.17 -16.69 -17.07
C SER A 212 5.73 -18.07 -17.44
N PRO A 213 5.47 -19.11 -16.64
CA PRO A 213 5.84 -20.48 -16.98
C PRO A 213 5.20 -20.99 -18.28
N ASP A 214 4.11 -20.37 -18.74
CA ASP A 214 3.40 -20.78 -19.95
C ASP A 214 4.23 -20.59 -21.24
N PHE A 215 5.33 -19.81 -21.17
CA PHE A 215 6.18 -19.47 -22.32
C PHE A 215 7.65 -19.85 -22.11
N ALA A 216 7.97 -20.63 -21.07
CA ALA A 216 9.36 -20.92 -20.68
C ALA A 216 10.17 -21.64 -21.78
N ASP A 217 9.50 -22.43 -22.61
CA ASP A 217 10.11 -23.21 -23.70
C ASP A 217 10.02 -22.53 -25.08
N MET A 218 9.58 -21.27 -25.13
CA MET A 218 9.38 -20.51 -26.37
C MET A 218 10.40 -19.37 -26.48
N THR A 219 10.74 -18.97 -27.70
CA THR A 219 11.47 -17.71 -27.94
C THR A 219 10.59 -16.49 -27.59
N GLU A 220 11.19 -15.32 -27.36
CA GLU A 220 10.41 -14.10 -27.02
C GLU A 220 9.43 -13.76 -28.15
N GLU A 221 9.85 -13.91 -29.41
CA GLU A 221 9.01 -13.68 -30.59
C GLU A 221 7.84 -14.66 -30.68
N GLU A 222 8.10 -15.97 -30.53
CA GLU A 222 7.05 -17.01 -30.56
C GLU A 222 6.06 -16.83 -29.41
N ALA A 223 6.55 -16.54 -28.22
CA ALA A 223 5.71 -16.35 -27.04
C ALA A 223 4.82 -15.09 -27.14
N ILE A 224 5.33 -14.00 -27.71
CA ILE A 224 4.51 -12.81 -27.98
C ILE A 224 3.45 -13.13 -29.03
N ALA A 225 3.79 -13.85 -30.11
CA ALA A 225 2.83 -14.25 -31.14
C ALA A 225 1.72 -15.16 -30.57
N ASP A 226 2.10 -16.17 -29.77
CA ASP A 226 1.15 -17.06 -29.10
C ASP A 226 0.26 -16.28 -28.09
N LEU A 227 0.84 -15.35 -27.31
CA LEU A 227 0.07 -14.50 -26.40
C LEU A 227 -0.92 -13.58 -27.14
N ARG A 228 -0.53 -13.01 -28.29
CA ARG A 228 -1.42 -12.20 -29.14
C ARG A 228 -2.57 -13.04 -29.68
N SER A 229 -2.28 -14.24 -30.20
CA SER A 229 -3.31 -15.19 -30.64
C SER A 229 -4.28 -15.56 -29.50
N ARG A 230 -3.78 -15.79 -28.29
CA ARG A 230 -4.63 -16.01 -27.10
C ARG A 230 -5.54 -14.81 -26.83
N VAL A 231 -5.00 -13.60 -26.92
CA VAL A 231 -5.75 -12.36 -26.66
C VAL A 231 -6.90 -12.21 -27.66
N GLU A 232 -6.64 -12.39 -28.96
CA GLU A 232 -7.67 -12.33 -30.01
C GLU A 232 -8.82 -13.31 -29.75
N LYS A 233 -8.49 -14.54 -29.33
CA LYS A 233 -9.49 -15.57 -28.97
C LYS A 233 -10.33 -15.16 -27.74
N TYR A 234 -9.72 -14.53 -26.74
CA TYR A 234 -10.47 -14.01 -25.60
C TYR A 234 -11.31 -12.79 -25.97
N GLU A 235 -10.81 -11.90 -26.84
CA GLU A 235 -11.51 -10.70 -27.30
C GLU A 235 -12.79 -11.06 -28.05
N ALA A 236 -12.77 -12.10 -28.89
CA ALA A 236 -13.94 -12.57 -29.61
C ALA A 236 -15.14 -12.97 -28.71
N ALA A 237 -14.87 -13.33 -27.45
CA ALA A 237 -15.88 -13.74 -26.47
C ALA A 237 -15.91 -12.84 -25.22
N TYR A 238 -15.21 -11.71 -25.22
CA TYR A 238 -15.12 -10.85 -24.04
C TYR A 238 -16.35 -9.97 -23.90
N GLU A 239 -17.00 -10.07 -22.75
CA GLU A 239 -18.18 -9.29 -22.38
C GLU A 239 -17.82 -8.45 -21.16
N THR A 240 -17.75 -7.12 -21.31
CA THR A 240 -17.48 -6.22 -20.17
C THR A 240 -18.61 -6.26 -19.14
N ILE A 241 -18.36 -5.80 -17.91
CA ILE A 241 -19.41 -5.82 -16.87
C ILE A 241 -20.41 -4.68 -17.11
N GLU A 242 -21.63 -4.99 -17.55
CA GLU A 242 -22.69 -3.97 -17.73
C GLU A 242 -23.87 -4.13 -16.75
N ASP A 243 -23.83 -5.18 -15.94
CA ASP A 243 -24.88 -5.48 -14.97
C ASP A 243 -24.74 -4.60 -13.71
N ASP A 244 -25.45 -3.47 -13.72
CA ASP A 244 -25.49 -2.53 -12.61
C ASP A 244 -26.13 -3.08 -11.33
N THR A 245 -26.67 -4.30 -11.34
CA THR A 245 -27.10 -4.96 -10.08
C THR A 245 -25.92 -5.49 -9.27
N GLN A 246 -24.74 -5.65 -9.89
CA GLN A 246 -23.54 -6.20 -9.28
C GLN A 246 -22.65 -5.12 -8.66
N SER A 247 -21.82 -5.50 -7.68
CA SER A 247 -20.80 -4.60 -7.10
C SER A 247 -19.49 -4.74 -7.86
N TYR A 248 -19.05 -3.66 -8.52
CA TYR A 248 -17.85 -3.72 -9.36
C TYR A 248 -17.08 -2.40 -9.42
N ILE A 249 -15.79 -2.50 -9.73
CA ILE A 249 -14.90 -1.39 -10.05
C ILE A 249 -14.27 -1.69 -11.42
N LYS A 250 -14.42 -0.80 -12.39
CA LYS A 250 -13.69 -0.85 -13.65
C LYS A 250 -12.51 0.11 -13.60
N ILE A 251 -11.36 -0.38 -14.01
CA ILE A 251 -10.10 0.34 -14.06
C ILE A 251 -9.68 0.45 -15.52
N PHE A 252 -9.53 1.67 -16.00
CA PHE A 252 -9.11 1.95 -17.37
C PHE A 252 -7.66 2.41 -17.37
N ASN A 253 -6.85 1.83 -18.26
CA ASN A 253 -5.42 2.14 -18.46
C ASN A 253 -4.69 2.30 -17.11
N LEU A 254 -4.85 1.28 -16.25
CA LEU A 254 -4.29 1.12 -14.90
C LEU A 254 -4.79 2.09 -13.83
N SER A 255 -4.92 3.38 -14.12
CA SER A 255 -5.41 4.39 -13.17
C SER A 255 -5.92 5.68 -13.84
N SER A 256 -6.06 5.71 -15.17
CA SER A 256 -6.52 6.92 -15.88
C SER A 256 -7.98 7.27 -15.57
N LYS A 257 -8.81 6.26 -15.30
CA LYS A 257 -10.22 6.40 -14.96
C LYS A 257 -10.70 5.20 -14.15
N LEU A 258 -11.53 5.48 -13.16
CA LEU A 258 -12.33 4.48 -12.45
C LEU A 258 -13.82 4.66 -12.71
N LEU A 259 -14.52 3.55 -12.88
CA LEU A 259 -15.98 3.49 -12.79
C LEU A 259 -16.33 2.59 -11.61
N VAL A 260 -17.09 3.11 -10.66
CA VAL A 260 -17.40 2.42 -9.40
C VAL A 260 -18.91 2.23 -9.30
N ASN A 261 -19.38 0.98 -9.24
CA ASN A 261 -20.78 0.64 -9.06
C ASN A 261 -21.01 -0.13 -7.75
N HIS A 262 -21.98 0.31 -6.97
CA HIS A 262 -22.40 -0.35 -5.73
C HIS A 262 -21.30 -0.61 -4.66
N ILE A 263 -20.20 0.15 -4.70
CA ILE A 263 -19.16 0.13 -3.66
C ILE A 263 -19.41 1.25 -2.65
N TYR A 264 -19.57 0.90 -1.38
CA TYR A 264 -19.86 1.85 -0.32
C TYR A 264 -19.05 1.60 0.96
N GLY A 265 -19.13 2.54 1.91
CA GLY A 265 -18.57 2.38 3.25
C GLY A 265 -17.05 2.25 3.24
N ARG A 266 -16.53 1.31 4.04
CA ARG A 266 -15.08 1.09 4.18
C ARG A 266 -14.41 0.64 2.88
N MET A 267 -15.08 -0.17 2.06
CA MET A 267 -14.54 -0.58 0.77
C MET A 267 -14.33 0.62 -0.15
N ALA A 268 -15.30 1.55 -0.21
CA ALA A 268 -15.15 2.77 -1.00
C ALA A 268 -14.00 3.64 -0.47
N LYS A 269 -13.88 3.79 0.85
CA LYS A 269 -12.81 4.57 1.49
C LYS A 269 -11.41 3.99 1.23
N THR A 270 -11.27 2.67 1.20
CA THR A 270 -9.96 2.01 1.17
C THR A 270 -9.55 1.55 -0.22
N MET A 271 -10.47 0.97 -1.01
CA MET A 271 -10.15 0.42 -2.34
C MET A 271 -10.05 1.50 -3.42
N VAL A 272 -10.96 2.48 -3.42
CA VAL A 272 -11.03 3.45 -4.53
C VAL A 272 -9.79 4.35 -4.56
N PRO A 273 -9.33 4.94 -3.43
CA PRO A 273 -8.13 5.77 -3.44
C PRO A 273 -6.87 4.99 -3.81
N CYS A 274 -6.69 3.76 -3.31
CA CYS A 274 -5.47 2.99 -3.60
C CYS A 274 -5.43 2.51 -5.06
N LEU A 275 -6.57 2.14 -5.65
CA LEU A 275 -6.63 1.78 -7.07
C LEU A 275 -6.34 2.97 -7.99
N MET A 276 -6.71 4.19 -7.59
CA MET A 276 -6.34 5.41 -8.32
C MET A 276 -4.87 5.80 -8.15
N SER A 277 -4.27 5.51 -6.99
CA SER A 277 -2.91 5.98 -6.71
C SER A 277 -1.83 5.12 -7.34
N TRP A 278 -2.08 3.83 -7.58
CA TRP A 278 -1.04 2.98 -8.17
C TRP A 278 -0.73 3.36 -9.61
N ASN A 279 0.56 3.51 -9.86
CA ASN A 279 1.12 3.72 -11.20
C ASN A 279 2.34 2.81 -11.42
N ILE A 280 2.72 2.64 -12.68
CA ILE A 280 3.86 1.81 -13.12
C ILE A 280 5.16 2.62 -13.18
N GLY A 281 5.10 3.93 -12.96
CA GLY A 281 6.24 4.83 -13.04
C GLY A 281 7.40 4.40 -12.12
N SER A 282 8.60 4.40 -12.69
CA SER A 282 9.83 4.21 -11.92
C SER A 282 10.13 5.49 -11.14
N ARG A 283 9.94 5.46 -9.82
CA ARG A 283 10.17 6.59 -8.93
C ARG A 283 10.74 6.12 -7.59
N PRO A 284 11.86 6.67 -7.12
CA PRO A 284 12.38 6.30 -5.82
C PRO A 284 11.59 7.00 -4.69
N ILE A 285 11.33 6.25 -3.62
CA ILE A 285 10.80 6.76 -2.36
C ILE A 285 11.90 6.64 -1.31
N TYR A 286 12.19 7.73 -0.60
CA TYR A 286 13.20 7.79 0.45
C TYR A 286 12.49 7.92 1.79
N LEU A 287 12.75 6.99 2.70
CA LEU A 287 12.32 7.08 4.09
C LEU A 287 13.52 7.43 4.96
N VAL A 288 13.36 8.47 5.79
CA VAL A 288 14.45 9.01 6.62
C VAL A 288 13.95 9.29 8.02
N ARG A 289 14.74 8.93 9.03
CA ARG A 289 14.49 9.32 10.41
C ARG A 289 14.91 10.77 10.64
N ALA A 290 14.09 11.53 11.35
CA ALA A 290 14.42 12.90 11.74
C ALA A 290 15.79 12.96 12.42
N GLY A 291 16.56 14.00 12.09
CA GLY A 291 17.92 14.19 12.58
C GLY A 291 18.00 14.29 14.10
N GLU A 292 19.19 13.99 14.62
CA GLU A 292 19.46 14.00 16.06
C GLU A 292 19.24 15.39 16.68
N THR A 293 18.56 15.45 17.82
CA THR A 293 18.30 16.70 18.56
C THR A 293 19.28 16.93 19.71
N GLN A 294 19.35 18.16 20.21
CA GLN A 294 20.17 18.50 21.38
C GLN A 294 19.73 17.68 22.60
N GLY A 295 20.64 16.88 23.16
CA GLY A 295 20.40 16.00 24.32
C GLY A 295 20.16 14.52 24.02
N SER A 296 20.28 14.08 22.76
CA SER A 296 20.03 12.67 22.39
C SER A 296 21.08 11.68 22.94
N TYR A 297 22.25 12.17 23.37
CA TYR A 297 23.23 11.39 24.13
C TYR A 297 23.45 12.06 25.48
N SER A 298 23.23 11.31 26.54
CA SER A 298 23.74 11.64 27.86
C SER A 298 25.27 11.73 27.81
N ASP A 299 25.80 12.93 27.68
CA ASP A 299 26.90 13.31 28.56
C ASP A 299 26.34 13.26 29.98
N GLU A 300 27.04 12.56 30.88
CA GLU A 300 26.62 12.23 32.25
C GLU A 300 26.21 13.45 33.10
N ASP A 301 26.47 14.68 32.63
CA ASP A 301 26.17 15.94 33.33
C ASP A 301 24.74 16.47 33.17
N THR A 302 23.89 15.91 32.30
CA THR A 302 22.52 16.45 32.07
C THR A 302 21.42 15.65 32.76
N ARG A 303 21.73 14.97 33.88
CA ARG A 303 20.72 14.34 34.76
C ARG A 303 19.96 15.33 35.65
N LEU A 304 20.20 16.62 35.50
CA LEU A 304 19.64 17.70 36.34
C LEU A 304 18.87 18.72 35.50
N SER A 305 17.89 18.27 34.72
CA SER A 305 16.73 19.13 34.44
C SER A 305 15.45 18.31 34.52
N SER A 306 14.95 18.20 35.75
CA SER A 306 13.56 17.90 36.04
C SER A 306 12.64 18.71 35.12
N HIS A 307 11.82 18.02 34.32
CA HIS A 307 10.71 18.54 33.50
C HIS A 307 11.02 19.28 32.17
N GLY A 308 12.17 19.05 31.52
CA GLY A 308 12.50 19.67 30.22
C GLY A 308 12.25 18.77 29.01
N LEU A 309 11.45 19.22 28.05
CA LEU A 309 11.28 18.64 26.71
C LEU A 309 12.66 18.30 26.09
N ARG A 310 12.81 17.08 25.53
CA ARG A 310 13.88 16.79 24.55
C ARG A 310 13.90 17.94 23.55
N GLY A 311 15.07 18.47 23.20
CA GLY A 311 15.17 19.59 22.28
C GLY A 311 14.34 19.31 21.02
N ASP A 312 13.40 20.20 20.69
CA ASP A 312 12.52 20.01 19.53
C ASP A 312 13.26 20.21 18.20
N THR A 313 14.42 20.86 18.24
CA THR A 313 15.24 21.28 17.11
C THR A 313 16.51 20.43 16.96
N LEU A 314 17.12 20.46 15.78
CA LEU A 314 18.33 19.69 15.48
C LEU A 314 19.53 20.12 16.34
N GLY A 315 20.30 19.13 16.77
CA GLY A 315 21.63 19.34 17.35
C GLY A 315 22.70 19.45 16.26
N PRO A 316 23.97 19.71 16.64
CA PRO A 316 25.07 19.84 15.67
C PRO A 316 25.21 18.64 14.73
N ARG A 317 25.02 17.42 15.25
CA ARG A 317 25.05 16.17 14.46
C ARG A 317 23.84 16.05 13.53
N GLY A 318 22.65 16.45 13.99
CA GLY A 318 21.45 16.51 13.16
C GLY A 318 21.58 17.52 12.00
N ILE A 319 22.21 18.67 12.24
CA ILE A 319 22.51 19.67 11.20
C ILE A 319 23.50 19.11 10.18
N ALA A 320 24.56 18.43 10.65
CA ALA A 320 25.52 17.80 9.75
C ALA A 320 24.89 16.67 8.92
N PHE A 321 23.97 15.89 9.52
CA PHE A 321 23.16 14.92 8.78
C PHE A 321 22.24 15.56 7.74
N ARG A 322 21.53 16.66 8.08
CA ARG A 322 20.70 17.43 7.15
C ARG A 322 21.48 17.85 5.90
N ASN A 323 22.70 18.35 6.09
CA ASN A 323 23.55 18.78 4.97
C ASN A 323 24.02 17.58 4.13
N ALA A 324 24.41 16.47 4.76
CA ALA A 324 24.76 15.24 4.04
C ALA A 324 23.56 14.66 3.26
N LEU A 325 22.35 14.80 3.80
CA LEU A 325 21.11 14.40 3.14
C LEU A 325 20.81 15.28 1.92
N GLU A 326 21.06 16.59 2.00
CA GLU A 326 20.94 17.53 0.89
C GLU A 326 21.83 17.09 -0.29
N ASP A 327 23.10 16.79 -0.02
CA ASP A 327 24.07 16.34 -1.02
C ASP A 327 23.65 15.00 -1.65
N PHE A 328 23.18 14.05 -0.83
CA PHE A 328 22.69 12.75 -1.29
C PHE A 328 21.48 12.91 -2.23
N ILE A 329 20.48 13.69 -1.81
CA ILE A 329 19.26 13.93 -2.59
C ILE A 329 19.57 14.69 -3.88
N ARG A 330 20.47 15.67 -3.84
CA ARG A 330 20.92 16.40 -5.03
C ARG A 330 21.45 15.44 -6.10
N LYS A 331 22.39 14.58 -5.72
CA LYS A 331 22.99 13.61 -6.64
C LYS A 331 21.94 12.65 -7.22
N GLU A 332 21.11 12.08 -6.36
CA GLU A 332 20.07 11.14 -6.76
C GLU A 332 19.04 11.78 -7.69
N GLY A 333 18.70 13.05 -7.44
CA GLY A 333 17.73 13.80 -8.23
C GLY A 333 18.23 14.22 -9.59
N GLU A 334 19.49 14.65 -9.70
CA GLU A 334 20.14 14.91 -10.98
C GLU A 334 20.25 13.62 -11.81
N GLU A 335 20.65 12.51 -11.19
CA GLU A 335 20.70 11.21 -11.87
C GLU A 335 19.31 10.74 -12.35
N PHE A 336 18.28 10.93 -11.53
CA PHE A 336 16.90 10.58 -11.88
C PHE A 336 16.36 11.43 -13.03
N ASN A 337 16.54 12.75 -12.96
CA ASN A 337 16.10 13.68 -13.97
C ASN A 337 16.81 13.42 -15.31
N GLN A 338 18.12 13.17 -15.29
CA GLN A 338 18.88 12.84 -16.49
C GLN A 338 18.36 11.56 -17.16
N LYS A 339 18.11 10.49 -16.40
CA LYS A 339 17.53 9.25 -16.95
C LYS A 339 16.16 9.48 -17.59
N SER A 340 15.32 10.30 -16.96
CA SER A 340 14.00 10.66 -17.50
C SER A 340 14.11 11.44 -18.81
N VAL A 341 15.03 12.40 -18.89
CA VAL A 341 15.31 13.17 -20.11
C VAL A 341 15.83 12.27 -21.24
N ASP A 342 16.74 11.35 -20.94
CA ASP A 342 17.31 10.44 -21.93
C ASP A 342 16.28 9.44 -22.46
N ALA A 343 15.42 8.89 -21.58
CA ALA A 343 14.30 8.05 -21.99
C ALA A 343 13.34 8.80 -22.91
N MET A 344 13.03 10.06 -22.58
CA MET A 344 12.12 10.88 -23.38
C MET A 344 12.70 11.23 -24.76
N LYS A 345 14.00 11.57 -24.84
CA LYS A 345 14.71 11.81 -26.11
C LYS A 345 14.71 10.56 -27.00
N SER A 346 14.87 9.38 -26.41
CA SER A 346 14.79 8.10 -27.11
C SER A 346 13.39 7.89 -27.72
N ALA A 347 12.32 8.22 -26.98
CA ALA A 347 10.94 8.09 -27.44
C ALA A 347 10.55 9.10 -28.54
N MET A 348 11.07 10.33 -28.50
CA MET A 348 10.80 11.37 -29.52
C MET A 348 11.39 11.04 -30.91
N GLY A 349 12.33 10.10 -31.02
CA GLY A 349 12.86 9.61 -32.32
C GLY A 349 11.85 8.77 -33.13
N THR A 350 10.77 8.32 -32.50
CA THR A 350 9.65 7.56 -33.09
C THR A 350 8.44 8.48 -33.27
N ARG A 351 7.94 8.60 -34.51
CA ARG A 351 6.85 9.54 -34.88
C ARG A 351 5.47 9.14 -34.31
N SER A 352 4.72 10.15 -33.85
CA SER A 352 3.25 10.22 -33.56
C SER A 352 2.86 9.84 -32.12
N ILE A 353 2.43 10.75 -31.21
CA ILE A 353 1.28 11.69 -31.16
C ILE A 353 0.00 11.06 -30.56
N LEU A 354 -0.44 11.68 -29.45
CA LEU A 354 -1.73 11.63 -28.73
C LEU A 354 -2.25 10.27 -28.25
N GLY A 355 -2.12 10.06 -26.93
CA GLY A 355 -2.92 9.10 -26.17
C GLY A 355 -2.12 8.56 -24.99
N THR A 356 -2.43 9.02 -23.78
CA THR A 356 -1.90 8.51 -22.50
C THR A 356 -0.41 8.21 -22.48
N SER A 357 0.41 9.24 -22.27
CA SER A 357 1.84 9.04 -22.03
C SER A 357 2.05 8.03 -20.90
N VAL A 358 2.56 6.85 -21.24
CA VAL A 358 2.98 5.77 -20.33
C VAL A 358 4.01 6.25 -19.30
N TYR A 359 4.60 7.41 -19.55
CA TYR A 359 5.39 8.18 -18.62
C TYR A 359 4.66 9.50 -18.43
N GLY A 360 4.14 9.81 -17.24
CA GLY A 360 3.55 11.12 -16.91
C GLY A 360 4.55 12.30 -16.93
N LEU A 361 5.53 12.25 -17.83
CA LEU A 361 6.55 13.23 -18.11
C LEU A 361 6.51 13.52 -19.62
N ALA A 362 5.50 14.27 -20.06
CA ALA A 362 5.90 15.38 -20.92
C ALA A 362 6.82 16.24 -20.03
N PRO A 363 8.02 16.66 -20.47
CA PRO A 363 8.66 17.81 -19.87
C PRO A 363 7.60 18.89 -20.02
N ILE A 364 7.03 19.29 -18.91
CA ILE A 364 6.20 20.49 -18.93
C ILE A 364 7.19 21.56 -19.40
N ASP A 365 6.91 22.14 -20.55
CA ASP A 365 7.60 23.34 -20.99
C ASP A 365 7.21 24.40 -19.96
N PHE A 366 8.05 24.58 -18.93
CA PHE A 366 7.76 25.45 -17.78
C PHE A 366 7.87 26.94 -18.13
N SER A 367 7.94 27.27 -19.42
CA SER A 367 7.97 28.64 -19.91
C SER A 367 6.63 29.37 -19.82
N GLU A 368 5.50 28.70 -19.58
CA GLU A 368 4.20 29.38 -19.73
C GLU A 368 3.56 29.98 -18.47
N HIS A 369 3.89 29.62 -17.22
CA HIS A 369 3.19 30.20 -16.05
C HIS A 369 3.99 30.26 -14.73
N LEU A 370 5.25 30.71 -14.75
CA LEU A 370 5.98 31.01 -13.51
C LEU A 370 6.11 32.52 -13.30
N ASP A 371 5.67 32.99 -12.13
CA ASP A 371 5.94 34.35 -11.66
C ASP A 371 7.48 34.53 -11.55
N GLU A 372 7.99 35.73 -11.82
CA GLU A 372 9.44 36.08 -11.88
C GLU A 372 10.25 35.84 -10.57
N LYS A 373 9.71 35.12 -9.59
CA LYS A 373 10.33 34.84 -8.28
C LYS A 373 10.59 33.36 -7.98
N ASP A 374 10.20 32.43 -8.86
CA ASP A 374 10.42 31.01 -8.60
C ASP A 374 11.87 30.62 -8.88
N VAL A 375 12.58 30.17 -7.84
CA VAL A 375 13.93 29.58 -7.97
C VAL A 375 13.79 28.28 -8.74
N GLU A 376 14.40 28.19 -9.91
CA GLU A 376 14.36 26.98 -10.74
C GLU A 376 15.12 25.84 -10.03
N LEU A 377 14.37 24.82 -9.59
CA LEU A 377 14.93 23.64 -8.93
C LEU A 377 15.52 22.67 -9.97
N PRO A 378 16.63 21.98 -9.65
CA PRO A 378 17.32 21.10 -10.62
C PRO A 378 16.53 19.83 -10.99
N PHE A 379 15.55 19.45 -10.17
CA PHE A 379 14.65 18.32 -10.37
C PHE A 379 13.40 18.49 -9.49
N HIS A 380 12.34 17.74 -9.80
CA HIS A 380 11.13 17.71 -8.97
C HIS A 380 11.21 16.62 -7.91
N MET A 381 10.85 16.98 -6.68
CA MET A 381 10.73 16.06 -5.56
C MET A 381 9.55 16.49 -4.69
N HIS A 382 8.80 15.51 -4.19
CA HIS A 382 7.80 15.73 -3.15
C HIS A 382 8.41 15.45 -1.77
N ILE A 383 8.34 16.41 -0.85
CA ILE A 383 8.85 16.25 0.52
C ILE A 383 7.68 16.22 1.50
N MET A 384 7.59 15.13 2.26
CA MET A 384 6.62 14.93 3.32
C MET A 384 7.36 14.88 4.66
N SER A 385 6.91 15.65 5.64
CA SER A 385 7.51 15.65 6.98
C SER A 385 6.46 15.56 8.06
N SER A 386 6.82 15.06 9.24
CA SER A 386 6.00 15.27 10.44
C SER A 386 6.00 16.75 10.83
N THR A 387 5.00 17.19 11.59
CA THR A 387 4.95 18.56 12.14
C THR A 387 5.96 18.83 13.27
N MET A 388 6.82 17.86 13.61
CA MET A 388 7.84 18.02 14.65
C MET A 388 8.99 18.87 14.10
N PRO A 389 9.46 19.92 14.80
CA PRO A 389 10.47 20.83 14.26
C PRO A 389 11.74 20.13 13.76
N ARG A 390 12.28 19.16 14.51
CA ARG A 390 13.42 18.33 14.09
C ARG A 390 13.23 17.66 12.73
N ALA A 391 12.02 17.19 12.39
CA ALA A 391 11.76 16.52 11.13
C ALA A 391 11.70 17.54 9.99
N VAL A 392 11.04 18.67 10.20
CA VAL A 392 10.97 19.77 9.23
C VAL A 392 12.37 20.33 8.96
N GLU A 393 13.16 20.59 10.00
CA GLU A 393 14.54 21.08 9.90
C GLU A 393 15.45 20.11 9.14
N THR A 394 15.21 18.79 9.21
CA THR A 394 16.04 17.76 8.53
C THR A 394 15.99 17.86 7.00
N VAL A 395 14.93 18.47 6.44
CA VAL A 395 14.73 18.67 5.00
C VAL A 395 14.58 20.14 4.63
N SER A 396 14.81 21.05 5.58
CA SER A 396 14.83 22.49 5.34
C SER A 396 16.18 22.89 4.78
N TRP A 397 16.31 22.87 3.47
CA TRP A 397 17.54 23.16 2.73
C TRP A 397 17.50 24.54 2.08
N GLU A 398 18.62 25.24 2.13
CA GLU A 398 18.75 26.56 1.49
C GLU A 398 18.98 26.42 -0.03
N THR A 399 19.72 25.39 -0.46
CA THR A 399 20.10 25.23 -1.88
C THR A 399 19.13 24.36 -2.67
N LEU A 400 18.19 23.70 -1.97
CA LEU A 400 17.09 22.93 -2.53
C LEU A 400 15.78 23.32 -1.80
N PRO A 401 15.23 24.53 -2.06
CA PRO A 401 14.06 25.05 -1.37
C PRO A 401 12.76 24.39 -1.84
N PHE A 402 12.67 23.06 -1.69
CA PHE A 402 11.45 22.30 -1.95
C PHE A 402 10.34 22.70 -0.96
N VAL A 403 9.10 22.69 -1.45
CA VAL A 403 7.93 22.82 -0.58
C VAL A 403 7.83 21.57 0.30
N ILE A 404 7.71 21.77 1.61
CA ILE A 404 7.60 20.71 2.60
C ILE A 404 6.13 20.57 3.00
N ASP A 405 5.56 19.40 2.76
CA ASP A 405 4.22 19.06 3.23
C ASP A 405 4.31 18.52 4.67
N GLU A 406 3.94 19.36 5.62
CA GLU A 406 3.92 19.02 7.04
C GLU A 406 2.62 18.28 7.41
N LEU A 407 2.74 17.00 7.70
CA LEU A 407 1.63 16.10 7.94
C LEU A 407 1.58 15.66 9.41
N PRO A 408 0.51 16.00 10.16
CA PRO A 408 0.30 15.46 11.51
C PRO A 408 0.21 13.93 11.52
N ASN A 409 -0.22 13.33 10.40
CA ASN A 409 -0.26 11.88 10.21
C ASN A 409 1.13 11.23 10.25
N LEU A 410 2.22 12.00 10.17
CA LEU A 410 3.60 11.52 10.29
C LEU A 410 4.21 11.82 11.67
N ASN A 411 3.45 12.37 12.61
CA ASN A 411 3.93 12.59 13.98
C ASN A 411 4.24 11.25 14.69
N PRO A 412 5.16 11.26 15.67
CA PRO A 412 5.49 10.07 16.46
C PRO A 412 4.24 9.41 17.06
N LEU A 413 4.36 8.14 17.42
CA LEU A 413 3.33 7.44 18.19
C LEU A 413 3.04 8.22 19.47
N ASP A 414 1.77 8.55 19.69
CA ASP A 414 1.35 9.24 20.90
C ASP A 414 1.39 8.30 22.11
N LYS A 415 2.26 8.61 23.08
CA LYS A 415 2.40 7.87 24.33
C LYS A 415 1.40 8.32 25.42
N GLY A 416 0.57 9.32 25.14
CA GLY A 416 -0.45 9.85 26.06
C GLY A 416 0.15 10.28 27.40
N ASP A 417 -0.30 9.65 28.48
CA ASP A 417 0.13 9.94 29.85
C ASP A 417 1.64 9.71 30.07
N TYR A 418 2.29 8.92 29.20
CA TYR A 418 3.74 8.65 29.23
C TYR A 418 4.53 9.46 28.19
N SER A 419 3.96 10.55 27.67
CA SER A 419 4.67 11.44 26.75
C SER A 419 5.93 12.02 27.40
N GLY A 420 7.04 11.98 26.66
CA GLY A 420 8.35 12.43 27.14
C GLY A 420 9.11 11.44 28.02
N MET A 421 8.54 10.29 28.37
CA MET A 421 9.20 9.27 29.20
C MET A 421 9.90 8.18 28.38
N GLU A 422 10.99 7.65 28.93
CA GLU A 422 11.69 6.47 28.42
C GLU A 422 11.03 5.16 28.85
N LEU A 423 11.31 4.08 28.12
CA LEU A 423 10.72 2.77 28.43
C LEU A 423 11.11 2.24 29.81
N ASP A 424 12.35 2.51 30.25
CA ASP A 424 12.83 2.11 31.58
C ASP A 424 12.10 2.86 32.69
N GLU A 425 11.80 4.15 32.50
CA GLU A 425 11.00 4.95 33.44
C GLU A 425 9.56 4.44 33.52
N ILE A 426 8.96 4.10 32.37
CA ILE A 426 7.61 3.51 32.30
C ILE A 426 7.57 2.17 33.05
N LYS A 427 8.63 1.36 32.94
CA LYS A 427 8.75 0.08 33.64
C LYS A 427 8.76 0.26 35.16
N GLU A 428 9.40 1.31 35.66
CA GLU A 428 9.42 1.63 37.09
C GLU A 428 8.07 2.18 37.57
N ILE A 429 7.44 3.06 36.79
CA ILE A 429 6.16 3.71 37.14
C ILE A 429 4.99 2.73 37.06
N ASN A 430 4.92 1.91 36.02
CA ASN A 430 3.83 0.97 35.77
C ASN A 430 4.33 -0.35 35.16
N PRO A 431 4.86 -1.27 36.00
CA PRO A 431 5.41 -2.54 35.54
C PRO A 431 4.35 -3.46 34.92
N ALA A 432 3.09 -3.35 35.34
CA ALA A 432 1.98 -4.13 34.79
C ALA A 432 1.69 -3.74 33.34
N PHE A 433 1.63 -2.44 33.06
CA PHE A 433 1.49 -1.93 31.69
C PHE A 433 2.70 -2.30 30.83
N TYR A 434 3.93 -2.14 31.36
CA TYR A 434 5.14 -2.52 30.64
C TYR A 434 5.14 -4.01 30.24
N ALA A 435 4.72 -4.91 31.14
CA ALA A 435 4.61 -6.33 30.82
C ALA A 435 3.57 -6.64 29.73
N MET A 436 2.47 -5.85 29.67
CA MET A 436 1.51 -5.95 28.56
C MET A 436 2.13 -5.49 27.24
N LEU A 437 2.82 -4.36 27.26
CA LEU A 437 3.49 -3.76 26.10
C LEU A 437 4.58 -4.69 25.55
N GLU A 438 5.37 -5.33 26.41
CA GLU A 438 6.38 -6.33 26.01
C GLU A 438 5.75 -7.58 25.40
N LYS A 439 4.56 -7.98 25.90
CA LYS A 439 3.84 -9.15 25.39
C LYS A 439 3.26 -8.92 23.99
N ASP A 440 2.61 -7.78 23.79
CA ASP A 440 1.98 -7.41 22.51
C ASP A 440 2.16 -5.92 22.23
N PRO A 441 3.33 -5.52 21.70
CA PRO A 441 3.64 -4.12 21.44
C PRO A 441 2.78 -3.51 20.33
N PHE A 442 2.17 -4.35 19.49
CA PHE A 442 1.40 -3.90 18.35
C PHE A 442 -0.01 -3.43 18.75
N LEU A 443 -0.69 -4.18 19.62
CA LEU A 443 -2.06 -3.87 20.06
C LEU A 443 -2.13 -3.12 21.39
N THR A 444 -1.07 -3.14 22.21
CA THR A 444 -1.09 -2.44 23.51
C THR A 444 -1.13 -0.93 23.30
N ARG A 445 -2.27 -0.33 23.64
CA ARG A 445 -2.52 1.11 23.56
C ARG A 445 -1.94 1.82 24.78
N PHE A 446 -1.17 2.87 24.54
CA PHE A 446 -0.72 3.76 25.62
C PHE A 446 -1.93 4.47 26.25
N PRO A 447 -2.04 4.55 27.59
CA PRO A 447 -3.09 5.31 28.26
C PRO A 447 -3.13 6.75 27.76
N GLY A 448 -4.30 7.19 27.29
CA GLY A 448 -4.48 8.52 26.69
C GLY A 448 -3.85 8.70 25.31
N GLY A 449 -3.28 7.65 24.69
CA GLY A 449 -2.56 7.72 23.42
C GLY A 449 -2.93 6.63 22.41
N GLU A 450 -1.95 6.26 21.59
CA GLU A 450 -2.09 5.36 20.43
C GLU A 450 -1.47 3.97 20.69
N CYS A 451 -1.80 3.01 19.82
CA CYS A 451 -0.97 1.82 19.56
C CYS A 451 -0.52 1.79 18.09
N TYR A 452 0.34 0.84 17.72
CA TYR A 452 0.77 0.67 16.32
C TYR A 452 -0.40 0.38 15.38
N ALA A 453 -1.45 -0.29 15.84
CA ALA A 453 -2.65 -0.51 15.04
C ALA A 453 -3.39 0.80 14.69
N ASP A 454 -3.30 1.84 15.52
CA ASP A 454 -3.86 3.17 15.20
C ASP A 454 -3.06 3.89 14.12
N LEU A 455 -1.72 3.75 14.16
CA LEU A 455 -0.83 4.35 13.17
C LEU A 455 -1.22 3.95 11.75
N ILE A 456 -1.60 2.69 11.53
CA ILE A 456 -2.05 2.18 10.22
C ILE A 456 -3.19 3.01 9.65
N ASN A 457 -4.17 3.38 10.49
CA ASN A 457 -5.36 4.11 10.03
C ASN A 457 -5.03 5.53 9.56
N ARG A 458 -4.06 6.21 10.19
CA ARG A 458 -3.63 7.56 9.76
C ARG A 458 -2.54 7.54 8.70
N LEU A 459 -1.73 6.48 8.62
CA LEU A 459 -0.68 6.32 7.62
C LEU A 459 -1.21 5.79 6.27
N GLU A 460 -2.44 5.28 6.21
CA GLU A 460 -3.10 4.88 4.96
C GLU A 460 -3.08 6.02 3.93
N THR A 461 -3.39 7.26 4.33
CA THR A 461 -3.36 8.41 3.42
C THR A 461 -1.95 8.72 2.95
N CYS A 462 -0.95 8.66 3.84
CA CYS A 462 0.44 8.89 3.47
C CYS A 462 0.97 7.85 2.46
N ILE A 463 0.56 6.59 2.57
CA ILE A 463 0.91 5.55 1.59
C ILE A 463 0.25 5.84 0.24
N ILE A 464 -1.02 6.24 0.24
CA ILE A 464 -1.72 6.64 -0.99
C ILE A 464 -1.00 7.83 -1.63
N ASP A 465 -0.60 8.81 -0.82
CA ASP A 465 0.10 10.01 -1.27
C ASP A 465 1.48 9.69 -1.84
N MET A 466 2.21 8.73 -1.27
CA MET A 466 3.48 8.24 -1.81
C MET A 466 3.29 7.42 -3.09
N GLU A 467 2.27 6.55 -3.13
CA GLU A 467 1.99 5.73 -4.30
C GLU A 467 1.51 6.57 -5.48
N GLN A 468 0.78 7.68 -5.28
CA GLN A 468 0.33 8.54 -6.38
C GLN A 468 1.44 9.42 -6.97
N GLN A 469 2.57 9.60 -6.27
CA GLN A 469 3.67 10.39 -6.83
C GLN A 469 4.12 9.81 -8.16
N VAL A 470 4.58 10.67 -9.06
CA VAL A 470 5.22 10.28 -10.32
C VAL A 470 6.71 10.64 -10.34
N ASN A 471 7.12 11.54 -9.45
CA ASN A 471 8.49 11.95 -9.20
C ASN A 471 9.02 11.36 -7.89
N MET A 472 10.26 11.68 -7.55
CA MET A 472 10.90 11.28 -6.31
C MET A 472 10.12 11.78 -5.10
N ALA A 473 10.08 10.99 -4.03
CA ALA A 473 9.44 11.39 -2.77
C ALA A 473 10.36 11.16 -1.58
N CYS A 474 10.55 12.15 -0.70
CA CYS A 474 11.24 12.02 0.58
C CYS A 474 10.23 12.11 1.71
N LEU A 475 10.26 11.16 2.63
CA LEU A 475 9.46 11.17 3.84
C LEU A 475 10.37 11.19 5.07
N VAL A 476 10.23 12.22 5.89
CA VAL A 476 10.94 12.35 7.17
C VAL A 476 9.99 12.18 8.35
N SER A 477 10.28 11.19 9.19
CA SER A 477 9.45 10.89 10.35
C SER A 477 10.25 10.22 11.47
N HIS A 478 9.60 9.44 12.32
CA HIS A 478 10.13 8.89 13.57
C HIS A 478 10.01 7.37 13.57
N VAL A 479 10.74 6.72 14.47
CA VAL A 479 10.91 5.24 14.49
C VAL A 479 9.59 4.48 14.32
N SER A 480 8.58 4.74 15.16
CA SER A 480 7.32 3.98 15.13
C SER A 480 6.53 4.16 13.84
N VAL A 481 6.52 5.36 13.26
CA VAL A 481 5.88 5.62 11.96
C VAL A 481 6.64 4.96 10.83
N LEU A 482 7.97 5.12 10.80
CA LEU A 482 8.83 4.54 9.77
C LEU A 482 8.76 3.02 9.78
N GLN A 483 8.71 2.38 10.95
CA GLN A 483 8.49 0.94 11.09
C GLN A 483 7.21 0.48 10.38
N VAL A 484 6.10 1.19 10.57
CA VAL A 484 4.81 0.87 9.94
C VAL A 484 4.87 1.08 8.42
N LEU A 485 5.50 2.16 7.95
CA LEU A 485 5.66 2.45 6.52
C LEU A 485 6.61 1.45 5.84
N MET A 486 7.73 1.10 6.48
CA MET A 486 8.67 0.11 5.97
C MET A 486 8.03 -1.27 5.85
N ALA A 487 7.14 -1.65 6.77
CA ALA A 487 6.39 -2.91 6.67
C ALA A 487 5.53 -2.98 5.39
N TYR A 488 4.98 -1.84 4.92
CA TYR A 488 4.26 -1.77 3.64
C TYR A 488 5.19 -2.06 2.47
N PHE A 489 6.31 -1.33 2.37
CA PHE A 489 7.24 -1.46 1.25
C PHE A 489 7.96 -2.82 1.21
N ARG A 490 8.31 -3.36 2.38
CA ARG A 490 8.90 -4.70 2.53
C ARG A 490 7.91 -5.85 2.34
N ARG A 491 6.60 -5.56 2.34
CA ARG A 491 5.53 -6.57 2.35
C ARG A 491 5.66 -7.57 3.51
N SER A 492 6.20 -7.12 4.65
CA SER A 492 6.32 -7.94 5.85
C SER A 492 4.98 -7.96 6.61
N PRO A 493 4.74 -8.98 7.45
CA PRO A 493 3.57 -9.00 8.32
C PRO A 493 3.53 -7.73 9.19
N ILE A 494 2.42 -6.99 9.15
CA ILE A 494 2.32 -5.70 9.84
C ILE A 494 2.47 -5.83 11.36
N LYS A 495 2.07 -6.99 11.92
CA LYS A 495 2.23 -7.29 13.36
C LYS A 495 3.70 -7.34 13.80
N GLU A 496 4.62 -7.56 12.87
CA GLU A 496 6.06 -7.62 13.13
C GLU A 496 6.74 -6.26 12.92
N CYS A 497 6.02 -5.19 12.56
CA CYS A 497 6.64 -3.90 12.26
C CYS A 497 7.47 -3.32 13.40
N THR A 498 7.13 -3.61 14.66
CA THR A 498 7.81 -3.08 15.85
C THR A 498 9.24 -3.58 16.00
N SER A 499 9.61 -4.67 15.31
CA SER A 499 10.97 -5.23 15.30
C SER A 499 11.84 -4.69 14.16
N ILE A 500 11.27 -3.92 13.23
CA ILE A 500 12.02 -3.31 12.13
C ILE A 500 12.98 -2.26 12.69
N GLU A 501 14.27 -2.42 12.42
CA GLU A 501 15.28 -1.44 12.82
C GLU A 501 15.23 -0.21 11.90
N VAL A 502 15.31 0.97 12.51
CA VAL A 502 15.30 2.27 11.81
C VAL A 502 16.51 3.08 12.26
N PRO A 503 17.67 2.86 11.60
CA PRO A 503 18.93 3.48 12.01
C PRO A 503 18.90 5.01 11.87
N MET A 504 19.63 5.68 12.76
CA MET A 504 19.88 7.12 12.67
C MET A 504 20.83 7.42 11.51
N HIS A 505 20.67 8.61 10.92
CA HIS A 505 21.54 9.14 9.87
C HIS A 505 21.65 8.27 8.61
N THR A 506 20.57 7.54 8.30
CA THR A 506 20.52 6.59 7.20
C THR A 506 19.30 6.87 6.33
N VAL A 507 19.50 6.78 5.01
CA VAL A 507 18.44 6.89 4.01
C VAL A 507 18.04 5.49 3.56
N ILE A 508 16.75 5.18 3.66
CA ILE A 508 16.17 3.93 3.18
C ILE A 508 15.45 4.22 1.88
N LYS A 509 16.04 3.80 0.76
CA LYS A 509 15.53 4.04 -0.58
C LYS A 509 14.77 2.81 -1.09
N TYR A 510 13.51 3.00 -1.46
CA TYR A 510 12.67 2.02 -2.14
C TYR A 510 12.55 2.38 -3.62
N SER A 511 12.96 1.46 -4.49
CA SER A 511 12.77 1.57 -5.95
C SER A 511 11.71 0.59 -6.42
N PRO A 512 10.79 0.95 -7.33
CA PRO A 512 9.79 0.03 -7.84
C PRO A 512 10.44 -1.21 -8.43
N SER A 513 9.90 -2.38 -8.10
CA SER A 513 10.37 -3.68 -8.58
C SER A 513 9.30 -4.41 -9.37
N THR A 514 9.71 -5.47 -10.06
CA THR A 514 8.87 -6.19 -11.02
C THR A 514 7.55 -6.65 -10.38
N GLY A 515 6.45 -6.27 -11.04
CA GLY A 515 5.12 -6.66 -10.62
C GLY A 515 4.62 -5.99 -9.33
N GLY A 516 4.93 -4.70 -9.19
CA GLY A 516 4.35 -3.81 -8.18
C GLY A 516 4.99 -3.95 -6.79
N GLY A 517 6.18 -4.53 -6.72
CA GLY A 517 6.97 -4.61 -5.49
C GLY A 517 7.90 -3.41 -5.34
N TRP A 518 8.73 -3.47 -4.29
CA TRP A 518 9.77 -2.49 -4.03
C TRP A 518 11.08 -3.22 -3.73
N THR A 519 12.19 -2.67 -4.21
CA THR A 519 13.55 -3.08 -3.87
C THR A 519 14.11 -2.06 -2.90
N GLU A 520 14.60 -2.54 -1.75
CA GLU A 520 15.20 -1.71 -0.71
C GLU A 520 16.71 -1.55 -0.93
N SER A 521 17.22 -0.35 -0.69
CA SER A 521 18.65 -0.07 -0.55
C SER A 521 18.85 0.90 0.62
N ILE A 522 19.91 0.67 1.40
CA ILE A 522 20.20 1.40 2.64
C ILE A 522 21.49 2.20 2.42
N HIS A 523 21.45 3.50 2.70
CA HIS A 523 22.56 4.43 2.49
C HIS A 523 22.84 5.16 3.79
N GLU A 524 23.92 4.76 4.48
CA GLU A 524 24.39 5.45 5.68
C GLU A 524 25.09 6.75 5.28
N LEU A 525 24.67 7.88 5.85
CA LEU A 525 25.28 9.17 5.57
C LEU A 525 26.35 9.45 6.63
N HIS A 526 27.60 9.52 6.20
CA HIS A 526 28.72 9.80 7.09
C HIS A 526 28.63 11.23 7.61
N VAL A 527 28.38 11.34 8.92
CA VAL A 527 28.47 12.60 9.65
C VAL A 527 29.86 12.65 10.30
N GLU A 528 30.70 13.61 9.91
CA GLU A 528 32.03 13.78 10.52
C GLU A 528 31.90 13.89 12.06
N GLY A 529 32.55 12.99 12.79
CA GLY A 529 32.52 12.98 14.26
C GLY A 529 32.22 11.65 14.96
N HIS A 530 31.91 10.55 14.26
CA HIS A 530 32.17 9.20 14.82
C HIS A 530 32.16 8.05 13.79
N SER A 531 33.23 7.25 13.85
CA SER A 531 33.18 5.80 13.62
C SER A 531 32.27 5.19 14.70
N LEU A 532 31.23 4.47 14.30
CA LEU A 532 30.32 3.76 15.21
C LEU A 532 30.98 2.58 15.97
N ASN A 533 32.29 2.33 15.81
CA ASN A 533 32.96 1.11 16.30
C ASN A 533 33.87 1.25 17.53
N GLU A 534 34.09 2.45 18.10
CA GLU A 534 35.10 2.60 19.18
C GLU A 534 34.61 2.40 20.63
N ARG A 535 33.32 2.12 20.87
CA ARG A 535 32.82 1.77 22.22
C ARG A 535 32.67 0.27 22.50
N TYR A 536 32.97 -0.60 21.53
CA TYR A 536 32.81 -2.06 21.67
C TYR A 536 34.12 -2.85 21.88
N SER A 537 35.29 -2.20 21.96
CA SER A 537 36.59 -2.90 22.07
C SER A 537 37.20 -2.95 23.49
N ARG A 538 36.47 -2.55 24.53
CA ARG A 538 36.94 -2.60 25.92
C ARG A 538 36.05 -3.44 26.84
N SER A 539 35.78 -4.68 26.47
CA SER A 539 35.36 -5.69 27.45
C SER A 539 35.62 -7.15 27.06
N ASP A 540 36.39 -7.45 26.01
CA ASP A 540 36.72 -8.83 25.64
C ASP A 540 38.21 -9.11 25.79
N SER A 541 38.62 -9.36 27.04
CA SER A 541 39.86 -10.08 27.33
C SER A 541 39.64 -11.08 28.45
N ALA A 542 38.70 -12.01 28.27
CA ALA A 542 38.73 -13.34 28.88
C ALA A 542 37.51 -14.14 28.41
N LEU A 543 37.75 -15.13 27.54
CA LEU A 543 37.16 -16.48 27.50
C LEU A 543 36.98 -16.97 26.05
N SER A 544 37.31 -18.24 25.91
CA SER A 544 37.59 -19.00 24.71
C SER A 544 36.36 -19.44 23.91
N ASN A 545 36.57 -19.54 22.59
CA ASN A 545 35.91 -20.41 21.60
C ASN A 545 34.70 -21.24 22.07
N ASP A 546 33.50 -20.84 21.65
CA ASP A 546 32.52 -21.72 20.98
C ASP A 546 31.34 -20.92 20.40
N SER A 547 31.00 -21.20 19.14
CA SER A 547 29.72 -21.00 18.42
C SER A 547 28.83 -19.73 18.63
N ALA A 548 28.33 -19.22 17.49
CA ALA A 548 27.24 -18.25 17.30
C ALA A 548 27.58 -16.75 17.44
N LEU A 549 27.75 -16.12 16.27
CA LEU A 549 27.76 -14.67 16.07
C LEU A 549 26.49 -14.04 16.65
N SER A 550 26.61 -13.47 17.84
CA SER A 550 25.58 -12.65 18.48
C SER A 550 26.09 -11.21 18.53
N TRP A 551 25.58 -10.37 17.64
CA TRP A 551 25.88 -8.94 17.62
C TRP A 551 24.76 -8.19 18.35
N HIS A 552 25.10 -7.58 19.49
CA HIS A 552 24.21 -6.80 20.34
C HIS A 552 24.31 -5.31 19.98
N GLY A 553 23.34 -4.85 19.20
CA GLY A 553 23.13 -3.44 18.85
C GLY A 553 21.68 -3.23 18.39
N ARG A 554 20.71 -3.53 19.26
CA ARG A 554 19.29 -3.49 18.91
C ARG A 554 18.71 -2.12 19.24
N GLU A 555 18.52 -1.26 18.23
CA GLU A 555 17.47 -0.22 18.27
C GLU A 555 16.18 -0.78 17.67
N SER A 556 15.66 -1.81 18.32
CA SER A 556 14.23 -2.12 18.29
C SER A 556 13.66 -1.66 19.63
N ILE A 557 12.51 -0.99 19.62
CA ILE A 557 11.80 -0.54 20.83
C ILE A 557 11.51 -1.75 21.76
N PHE A 558 11.49 -2.96 21.19
CA PHE A 558 11.31 -4.22 21.90
C PHE A 558 12.39 -5.23 21.51
N PRO A 559 13.00 -5.97 22.45
CA PRO A 559 14.00 -6.97 22.10
C PRO A 559 13.40 -8.05 21.18
N VAL A 560 14.01 -8.23 20.00
CA VAL A 560 13.68 -9.31 19.05
C VAL A 560 13.72 -10.67 19.77
N ARG A 561 12.58 -11.36 19.86
CA ARG A 561 12.55 -12.75 20.34
C ARG A 561 13.42 -13.60 19.40
N LYS A 562 14.41 -14.29 19.96
CA LYS A 562 15.25 -15.26 19.25
C LYS A 562 14.42 -16.48 18.87
#